data_AF-A0A932GH55-F1
#
_entry.id   AF-A0A932GH55-F1
#
_cell.length_a   1.000
_cell.length_b   1.000
_cell.length_c   1.000
_cell.angle_alpha   90.00
_cell.angle_beta   90.00
_cell.angle_gamma   90.00
#
_symmetry.space_group_name_H-M   'P 1'
#
loop_
_entity.id
_entity.type
_entity.pdbx_description
1 polymer ?
#
loop_
_entity_poly.entity_id
_entity_poly.type
_entity_poly.pdbx_seq_one_letter_code
_entity_poly.pdbx_strand_id
1 'polypeptide(L)' 'YVLNYAGEDNLVIGSDYGHADTASELEALRNLKRQGEVSPGVINKILDDNPRALYGL' A
#
# COMPACT_ATOMS: atom_id res chain seq x y z
N TYR A 1 -10.41 6.05 -4.50
CA TYR A 1 -10.77 5.95 -5.94
C TYR A 1 -10.24 4.67 -6.58
N VAL A 2 -8.91 4.47 -6.66
CA VAL A 2 -8.31 3.29 -7.32
C VAL A 2 -8.78 1.96 -6.73
N LEU A 3 -8.86 1.87 -5.39
CA LEU A 3 -9.31 0.67 -4.67
C LEU A 3 -10.69 0.16 -5.15
N ASN A 4 -11.60 1.05 -5.54
CA ASN A 4 -12.95 0.70 -5.98
C ASN A 4 -12.98 -0.03 -7.34
N TYR A 5 -11.90 0.07 -8.13
CA TYR A 5 -11.81 -0.53 -9.46
C TYR A 5 -10.80 -1.68 -9.51
N ALA A 6 -9.69 -1.55 -8.79
CA ALA A 6 -8.66 -2.58 -8.74
C ALA A 6 -9.05 -3.75 -7.83
N GLY A 7 -9.89 -3.51 -6.81
CA GLY A 7 -10.13 -4.47 -5.74
C GLY A 7 -8.99 -4.52 -4.73
N GLU A 8 -9.28 -5.06 -3.55
CA GLU A 8 -8.37 -5.02 -2.39
C GLU A 8 -7.15 -5.92 -2.55
N ASP A 9 -7.24 -6.96 -3.38
CA ASP A 9 -6.22 -8.01 -3.53
C ASP A 9 -5.21 -7.72 -4.64
N ASN A 10 -5.34 -6.57 -5.33
CA ASN A 10 -4.56 -6.24 -6.53
C ASN A 10 -3.70 -4.98 -6.38
N LEU A 11 -3.50 -4.49 -5.17
CA LEU A 11 -2.70 -3.29 -4.89
C LEU A 11 -1.49 -3.64 -4.04
N VAL A 12 -0.33 -3.10 -4.43
CA VAL A 12 0.94 -3.18 -3.70
C VAL A 12 1.53 -1.78 -3.60
N ILE A 13 2.29 -1.51 -2.53
CA ILE A 13 3.03 -0.25 -2.38
C ILE A 13 4.52 -0.48 -2.63
N GLY A 14 5.13 0.46 -3.34
CA GLY A 14 6.58 0.53 -3.55
C GLY A 14 7.08 1.93 -3.21
N SER A 15 8.31 2.00 -2.71
CA SER A 15 8.99 3.25 -2.37
C SER A 15 9.38 4.08 -3.60
N ASP A 16 9.64 3.43 -4.74
CA ASP A 16 10.36 4.07 -5.85
C ASP A 16 11.72 4.62 -5.41
N TYR A 17 12.40 3.82 -4.57
CA TYR A 17 13.70 4.16 -3.98
C TYR A 17 14.74 4.50 -5.06
N GLY A 18 15.33 5.69 -4.95
CA GLY A 18 16.29 6.24 -5.92
C GLY A 18 15.73 7.39 -6.78
N HIS A 19 14.41 7.57 -6.80
CA HIS A 19 13.75 8.70 -7.48
C HIS A 19 13.01 9.65 -6.53
N ALA A 20 12.51 9.15 -5.39
CA ALA A 20 11.80 9.94 -4.38
C ALA A 20 12.61 10.15 -3.08
N ASP A 21 12.31 11.24 -2.35
CA ASP A 21 12.81 11.45 -0.99
C ASP A 21 12.11 10.47 -0.04
N THR A 22 12.89 9.60 0.59
CA THR A 22 12.47 8.62 1.62
C THR A 22 11.54 9.19 2.69
N ALA A 23 11.60 10.50 2.97
CA ALA A 23 10.68 11.16 3.90
C ALA A 23 9.22 11.13 3.42
N SER A 24 8.98 11.33 2.11
CA SER A 24 7.63 11.38 1.53
C SER A 24 6.92 10.03 1.56
N GLU A 25 7.67 8.92 1.45
CA GLU A 25 7.12 7.57 1.52
C GLU A 25 6.61 7.22 2.93
N LEU A 26 7.39 7.57 3.96
CA LEU A 26 7.02 7.33 5.34
C LEU A 26 5.77 8.14 5.72
N GLU A 27 5.65 9.37 5.22
CA GLU A 27 4.44 10.16 5.37
C GLU A 27 3.25 9.56 4.63
N ALA A 28 3.42 9.06 3.40
CA ALA A 28 2.36 8.38 2.66
C ALA A 28 1.82 7.15 3.41
N LEU A 29 2.71 6.32 3.97
CA LEU A 29 2.32 5.17 4.82
C LEU A 29 1.57 5.61 6.08
N ARG A 30 2.03 6.68 6.74
CA ARG A 30 1.35 7.24 7.92
C ARG A 30 -0.02 7.82 7.56
N ASN A 31 -0.14 8.47 6.42
CA ASN A 31 -1.40 9.03 5.93
C ASN A 31 -2.40 7.92 5.60
N LEU A 32 -1.95 6.86 4.91
CA LEU A 32 -2.76 5.68 4.61
C LEU A 32 -3.35 5.06 5.89
N LYS A 33 -2.55 4.93 6.95
CA LYS A 33 -3.00 4.38 8.24
C LYS A 33 -3.90 5.33 9.05
N ARG A 34 -3.75 6.66 8.90
CA ARG A 34 -4.48 7.66 9.70
C ARG A 34 -5.79 8.12 9.10
N GLN A 35 -5.89 8.19 7.77
CA GLN A 35 -7.06 8.79 7.11
C GLN A 35 -8.34 7.96 7.28
N GLY A 36 -8.23 6.67 7.65
CA GLY A 36 -9.39 5.84 8.01
C GLY A 36 -10.33 5.52 6.84
N GLU A 37 -10.05 6.02 5.64
CA GLU A 37 -10.81 5.74 4.40
C GLU A 37 -10.62 4.31 3.90
N VAL A 38 -9.54 3.65 4.33
CA VAL A 38 -9.20 2.27 3.98
C VAL A 38 -9.21 1.43 5.25
N SER A 39 -9.94 0.32 5.21
CA SER A 39 -10.03 -0.56 6.38
C SER A 39 -8.63 -1.13 6.73
N PRO A 40 -8.32 -1.35 8.02
CA PRO A 40 -7.02 -1.91 8.42
C PRO A 40 -6.69 -3.25 7.74
N GLY A 41 -7.69 -4.06 7.44
CA GLY A 41 -7.52 -5.32 6.71
C GLY A 41 -7.01 -5.10 5.28
N VAL A 42 -7.55 -4.11 4.57
CA VAL A 42 -7.08 -3.75 3.23
C VAL A 42 -5.66 -3.18 3.26
N ILE A 43 -5.32 -2.43 4.31
CA ILE A 43 -3.95 -1.95 4.49
C ILE A 43 -2.98 -3.13 4.65
N ASN A 44 -3.33 -4.15 5.43
CA ASN A 44 -2.49 -5.35 5.58
C ASN A 44 -2.31 -6.07 4.25
N LYS A 45 -3.37 -6.19 3.44
CA LYS A 45 -3.26 -6.76 2.09
C LYS A 45 -2.25 -6.03 1.21
N ILE A 46 -2.31 -4.69 1.20
CA ILE A 46 -1.40 -3.86 0.39
C ILE A 46 0.05 -3.94 0.86
N LEU A 47 0.26 -4.04 2.17
CA LEU A 47 1.59 -4.04 2.78
C LEU A 47 2.27 -5.42 2.83
N ASP A 48 1.50 -6.51 2.82
CA ASP A 48 2.03 -7.87 3.05
C ASP A 48 1.39 -8.94 2.16
N ASP A 49 0.07 -9.17 2.25
CA ASP A 49 -0.56 -10.33 1.59
C ASP A 49 -0.41 -10.29 0.06
N ASN A 50 -0.68 -9.14 -0.56
CA ASN A 50 -0.64 -8.98 -2.01
C ASN A 50 0.81 -9.07 -2.55
N PRO A 51 1.81 -8.39 -1.95
CA PRO A 51 3.21 -8.62 -2.32
C PRO A 51 3.65 -10.09 -2.18
N ARG A 52 3.28 -10.78 -1.09
CA ARG A 52 3.65 -12.20 -0.91
C ARG A 52 3.01 -13.09 -1.97
N ALA A 53 1.73 -12.88 -2.27
CA ALA A 53 1.06 -13.58 -3.35
C ALA A 53 1.69 -13.29 -4.73
N LEU A 54 2.04 -12.03 -4.99
CA LEU A 54 2.65 -11.60 -6.25
C LEU A 54 4.06 -12.20 -6.46
N TYR A 55 4.87 -12.26 -5.41
CA TYR A 55 6.25 -12.77 -5.48
C TYR A 55 6.37 -14.27 -5.15
N GLY A 56 5.27 -14.95 -4.78
CA GLY A 56 5.25 -16.37 -4.44
C GLY A 56 5.96 -16.72 -3.14
N LEU A 57 5.84 -15.86 -2.11
CA LEU A 57 6.52 -15.95 -0.81
C LEU A 57 5.67 -16.53 0.33
#